data_AF-A0A520SNK9-F1
#
_entry.id   AF-A0A520SNK9-F1
#
_cell.length_a   1.000
_cell.length_b   1.000
_cell.length_c   1.000
_cell.angle_alpha   90.00
_cell.angle_beta   90.00
_cell.angle_gamma   90.00
#
_symmetry.space_group_name_H-M   'P 1'
#
loop_
_entity.id
_entity.type
_entity.pdbx_description
1 polymer ?
#
loop_
_entity_poly.entity_id
_entity_poly.type
_entity_poly.pdbx_seq_one_letter_code
_entity_poly.pdbx_strand_id
1 'polypeptide(L)'
;MGVVLEFLYAAALKKRFECYGHFYRWRFGDEVYGCRSVLEVVDVSRVDERGSALWGRRADAVVVMMNPGSSRPLERCEEGMVERFSGG
;
A
#
# COMPACT_ATOMS: atom_id res chain seq x y z
N MET A 1 -29.54 -2.94 19.31
CA MET A 1 -29.33 -3.52 17.96
C MET A 1 -27.85 -3.77 17.80
N GLY A 2 -27.43 -5.03 17.71
CA GLY A 2 -26.03 -5.36 17.43
C GLY A 2 -25.72 -5.06 15.98
N VAL A 3 -24.58 -4.39 15.71
CA VAL A 3 -24.07 -4.24 14.35
C VAL A 3 -23.64 -5.62 13.88
N VAL A 4 -24.31 -6.17 12.87
CA VAL A 4 -23.82 -7.38 12.19
C VAL A 4 -22.61 -6.94 11.36
N LEU A 5 -21.42 -7.30 11.82
CA LEU A 5 -20.20 -7.14 11.05
C LEU A 5 -20.14 -8.25 10.01
N GLU A 6 -20.41 -7.89 8.77
CA GLU A 6 -20.18 -8.79 7.64
C GLU A 6 -18.67 -8.97 7.46
N PHE A 7 -18.20 -10.22 7.49
CA PHE A 7 -16.82 -10.54 7.17
C PHE A 7 -16.62 -10.53 5.66
N LEU A 8 -15.79 -9.62 5.15
CA LEU A 8 -15.46 -9.54 3.74
C LEU A 8 -14.15 -10.26 3.43
N TYR A 9 -14.20 -11.20 2.48
CA TYR A 9 -13.00 -11.86 1.97
C TYR A 9 -12.12 -10.89 1.17
N ALA A 10 -10.81 -11.18 1.14
CA ALA A 10 -9.82 -10.37 0.43
C ALA A 10 -10.18 -10.12 -1.05
N ALA A 11 -10.76 -11.11 -1.73
CA ALA A 11 -11.18 -10.96 -3.13
C ALA A 11 -12.29 -9.90 -3.31
N ALA A 12 -13.20 -9.77 -2.34
CA ALA A 12 -14.23 -8.73 -2.37
C ALA A 12 -13.62 -7.36 -2.06
N LEU A 13 -12.72 -7.28 -1.08
CA LEU A 13 -12.03 -6.03 -0.72
C LEU A 13 -11.21 -5.48 -1.88
N LYS A 14 -10.49 -6.33 -2.62
CA LYS A 14 -9.67 -5.94 -3.79
C LYS A 14 -10.48 -5.33 -4.96
N LYS A 15 -11.81 -5.47 -4.97
CA LYS A 15 -12.68 -4.82 -5.97
C LYS A 15 -12.98 -3.35 -5.63
N ARG A 16 -12.81 -2.97 -4.36
CA ARG A 16 -13.14 -1.64 -3.84
C ARG A 16 -11.89 -0.86 -3.40
N PHE A 17 -10.89 -1.58 -2.92
CA PHE A 17 -9.68 -0.97 -2.41
C PHE A 17 -8.49 -1.30 -3.30
N GLU A 18 -7.71 -0.26 -3.57
CA GLU A 18 -6.38 -0.40 -4.16
C GLU A 18 -5.32 -0.10 -3.12
N CYS A 19 -4.19 -0.79 -3.23
CA CYS A 19 -3.09 -0.61 -2.30
C CYS A 19 -1.85 -0.11 -3.04
N TYR A 20 -1.27 0.97 -2.50
CA TYR A 20 -0.07 1.62 -3.00
C TYR A 20 1.04 1.54 -1.95
N GLY A 21 2.26 1.33 -2.40
CA GLY A 21 3.42 1.22 -1.54
C GLY A 21 4.47 2.23 -1.95
N HIS A 22 5.08 2.88 -0.96
CA HIS A 22 6.28 3.67 -1.21
C HIS A 22 7.50 2.77 -1.05
N PHE A 23 8.07 2.38 -2.17
CA PHE A 23 9.21 1.47 -2.23
C PHE A 23 10.50 2.25 -2.47
N TYR A 24 11.57 1.78 -1.85
CA TYR A 24 12.90 2.36 -2.04
C TYR A 24 13.95 1.27 -1.93
N ARG A 25 15.14 1.58 -2.41
CA ARG A 25 16.31 0.73 -2.20
C ARG A 25 17.19 1.37 -1.14
N TRP A 26 17.68 0.55 -0.23
CA TRP A 26 18.64 0.96 0.77
C TRP A 26 19.94 0.20 0.52
N ARG A 27 21.03 0.94 0.28
CA ARG A 27 22.36 0.36 0.12
C ARG A 27 23.09 0.37 1.45
N PHE A 28 23.62 -0.78 1.85
CA PHE A 28 24.45 -0.93 3.04
C PHE A 28 25.70 -1.74 2.67
N GLY A 29 26.84 -1.06 2.58
CA GLY A 29 28.05 -1.62 1.98
C GLY A 29 27.85 -1.94 0.50
N ASP A 30 28.06 -3.21 0.13
CA ASP A 30 27.85 -3.72 -1.23
C ASP A 30 26.46 -4.36 -1.44
N GLU A 31 25.67 -4.46 -0.39
CA GLU A 31 24.32 -5.03 -0.46
C GLU A 31 23.26 -3.95 -0.74
N VAL A 32 22.23 -4.34 -1.49
CA VAL A 32 21.08 -3.49 -1.82
C VAL A 32 19.80 -4.18 -1.36
N TYR A 33 19.08 -3.54 -0.45
CA TYR A 33 17.83 -4.04 0.10
C TYR A 33 16.64 -3.33 -0.53
N GLY A 34 15.63 -4.09 -0.97
CA GLY A 34 14.33 -3.55 -1.30
C GLY A 34 13.54 -3.29 -0.02
N CYS A 35 13.18 -2.04 0.22
CA CYS A 35 12.46 -1.61 1.41
C CYS A 35 11.12 -0.96 1.02
N ARG A 36 10.22 -0.87 2.00
CA ARG A 36 8.97 -0.14 1.89
C ARG A 36 8.69 0.59 3.18
N SER A 37 8.44 1.90 3.10
CA SER A 37 8.17 2.72 4.29
C SER A 37 6.67 2.81 4.60
N VAL A 38 5.83 2.92 3.57
CA VAL A 38 4.39 3.17 3.71
C VAL A 38 3.61 2.23 2.80
N LEU A 39 2.44 1.82 3.29
CA LEU A 39 1.43 1.10 2.54
C LEU A 39 0.11 1.85 2.71
N GLU A 40 -0.45 2.33 1.61
CA GLU A 40 -1.63 3.16 1.57
C GLU A 40 -2.76 2.38 0.91
N VAL A 41 -3.89 2.28 1.61
CA VAL A 41 -5.09 1.58 1.12
C VAL A 41 -6.12 2.65 0.76
N VAL A 42 -6.60 2.60 -0.47
CA VAL A 42 -7.42 3.66 -1.08
C VAL A 42 -8.73 3.06 -1.53
N ASP A 43 -9.84 3.62 -1.04
CA ASP A 43 -11.17 3.30 -1.58
C ASP A 43 -11.33 4.00 -2.94
N VAL A 44 -11.30 3.22 -4.01
CA VAL A 44 -11.34 3.76 -5.38
C VAL A 44 -12.68 4.42 -5.72
N SER A 45 -13.72 4.18 -4.92
CA SER A 45 -15.02 4.84 -5.08
C SER A 45 -15.08 6.25 -4.50
N ARG A 46 -14.05 6.67 -3.75
CA ARG A 46 -14.02 7.97 -3.04
C ARG A 46 -12.87 8.87 -3.45
N VAL A 47 -11.87 8.32 -4.14
CA VAL A 47 -10.60 8.97 -4.44
C VAL A 47 -10.22 8.62 -5.87
N ASP A 48 -10.10 9.66 -6.69
CA ASP A 48 -9.76 9.57 -8.11
C ASP A 48 -8.25 9.61 -8.34
N GLU A 49 -7.49 10.15 -7.39
CA GLU A 49 -6.04 10.15 -7.41
C GLU A 49 -5.46 8.72 -7.40
N ARG A 50 -4.29 8.58 -8.00
CA ARG A 50 -3.55 7.31 -8.12
C ARG A 50 -2.05 7.59 -7.98
N GLY A 51 -1.29 6.57 -7.57
CA GLY A 51 0.17 6.63 -7.54
C GLY A 51 0.71 7.77 -6.65
N SER A 52 1.69 8.53 -7.14
CA SER A 52 2.37 9.59 -6.38
C SER A 52 1.47 10.73 -5.93
N ALA A 53 0.36 11.00 -6.62
CA ALA A 53 -0.60 12.03 -6.23
C ALA A 53 -1.25 11.76 -4.86
N LEU A 54 -1.25 10.50 -4.42
CA LEU A 54 -1.84 10.09 -3.14
C LEU A 54 -1.07 10.63 -1.92
N TRP A 55 0.24 10.85 -2.05
CA TRP A 55 1.10 11.24 -0.93
C TRP A 55 0.88 12.68 -0.43
N GLY A 56 0.31 13.54 -1.27
CA GLY A 56 -0.05 14.91 -0.87
C GLY A 56 -1.31 14.98 0.00
N ARG A 57 -2.07 13.89 0.09
CA ARG A 57 -3.34 13.83 0.80
C ARG A 57 -3.13 13.52 2.28
N ARG A 58 -4.02 14.09 3.10
CA ARG A 58 -4.15 13.70 4.50
C ARG A 58 -4.82 12.33 4.59
N ALA A 59 -4.16 11.37 5.24
CA ALA A 59 -4.74 10.06 5.51
C ALA A 59 -5.95 10.17 6.46
N ASP A 60 -7.00 9.40 6.19
CA ASP A 60 -8.17 9.27 7.07
C ASP A 60 -7.82 8.54 8.38
N ALA A 61 -6.92 7.55 8.28
CA ALA A 61 -6.42 6.77 9.39
C ALA A 61 -4.96 6.35 9.14
N VAL A 62 -4.17 6.28 10.20
CA VAL A 62 -2.79 5.76 10.17
C VAL A 62 -2.69 4.59 11.13
N VAL A 63 -2.16 3.48 10.62
CA VAL A 63 -1.97 2.24 11.38
C VAL A 63 -0.50 1.83 11.29
N VAL A 64 0.12 1.51 12.42
CA VAL A 64 1.48 0.95 12.45
C VAL A 64 1.39 -0.57 12.49
N MET A 65 1.85 -1.22 11.42
CA MET A 65 1.89 -2.67 11.35
C MET A 65 3.29 -3.19 11.68
N MET A 66 3.37 -4.12 12.64
CA MET A 66 4.63 -4.77 13.05
C MET A 66 5.04 -5.92 12.12
N ASN A 67 4.16 -6.34 11.19
CA ASN A 67 4.47 -7.31 10.16
C ASN A 67 4.27 -6.64 8.79
N PRO A 68 5.35 -6.29 8.07
CA PRO A 68 5.23 -5.66 6.77
C PRO A 68 4.71 -6.62 5.68
N GLY A 69 4.61 -7.93 5.94
CA GLY A 69 4.19 -8.89 4.93
C GLY A 69 5.16 -8.97 3.74
N SER A 70 4.74 -9.67 2.68
CA SER A 70 5.57 -9.99 1.50
C SER A 70 5.33 -9.06 0.31
N SER A 71 4.71 -7.89 0.51
CA SER A 71 4.29 -6.99 -0.57
C SER A 71 5.47 -6.48 -1.40
N ARG A 72 5.34 -6.59 -2.72
CA ARG A 72 6.33 -6.21 -3.72
C ARG A 72 5.69 -5.32 -4.79
N PRO A 73 6.43 -4.34 -5.33
CA PRO A 73 5.89 -3.49 -6.39
C PRO A 73 5.51 -4.33 -7.62
N LEU A 74 4.47 -3.90 -8.33
CA LEU A 74 4.03 -4.57 -9.56
C LEU A 74 5.02 -4.38 -10.71
N GLU A 75 5.74 -3.26 -10.73
CA GLU A 75 6.76 -2.91 -11.71
C GLU A 75 8.13 -2.67 -11.06
N ARG A 76 9.16 -2.47 -11.88
CA ARG A 76 10.52 -2.23 -11.40
C ARG A 76 10.59 -0.83 -10.77
N CYS A 77 10.59 -0.74 -9.45
CA CYS A 77 10.69 0.56 -8.77
C CYS A 77 12.06 1.21 -8.94
N GLU A 78 12.03 2.49 -9.30
CA GLU A 78 13.11 3.44 -9.02
C GLU A 78 12.99 3.96 -7.57
N GLU A 79 14.06 4.53 -7.03
CA GLU A 79 14.07 5.04 -5.66
C GLU A 79 13.10 6.23 -5.51
N GLY A 80 12.24 6.18 -4.48
CA GLY A 80 11.30 7.27 -4.17
C GLY A 80 9.98 7.21 -4.94
N MET A 81 9.69 6.10 -5.63
CA MET A 81 8.46 5.95 -6.41
C MET A 81 7.34 5.30 -5.58
N VAL A 82 6.11 5.80 -5.78
CA VAL A 82 4.89 5.20 -5.23
C VAL A 82 4.27 4.32 -6.30
N GLU A 83 4.19 3.02 -6.01
CA GLU A 83 3.71 2.02 -6.95
C GLU A 83 2.53 1.26 -6.39
N ARG A 84 1.61 0.87 -7.28
CA ARG A 84 0.61 -0.14 -6.93
C ARG A 84 1.34 -1.46 -6.69
N PHE A 85 0.96 -2.19 -5.67
CA PHE A 85 1.62 -3.45 -5.32
C PHE A 85 0.63 -4.60 -5.23
N SER A 86 1.12 -5.83 -5.38
CA SER A 86 0.36 -7.05 -5.10
C SER A 86 0.67 -7.55 -3.69
N GLY A 87 -0.39 -7.82 -2.92
CA GLY A 87 -0.30 -8.63 -1.71
C GLY A 87 -0.38 -10.10 -2.09
N GLY A 88 0.69 -10.85 -1.80
CA GLY A 88 0.70 -12.32 -1.86
C GLY A 88 -0.14 -12.96 -0.76
#